data_AF-A0A814K0I2-F1
#
_entry.id   AF-A0A814K0I2-F1
#
_cell.length_a   1.000
_cell.length_b   1.000
_cell.length_c   1.000
_cell.angle_alpha   90.00
_cell.angle_beta   90.00
_cell.angle_gamma   90.00
#
_symmetry.space_group_name_H-M   'P 1'
#
loop_
_entity.id
_entity.type
_entity.pdbx_description
1 polymer ?
#
loop_
_entity_poly.entity_id
_entity_poly.type
_entity_poly.pdbx_seq_one_letter_code
_entity_poly.pdbx_strand_id
1 'polypeptide(L)'
;MVGINAKNKHILDIKYICPVCTLILRDPVQLNECGHRQCQSCFDAEHEIIIKCRQCQSETSRTEITYLFLVKEKIYLIYVDSA
;
A
#
# COMPACT_ATOMS: atom_id res chain seq x y z
N MET A 1 5.49 -9.63 13.60
CA MET A 1 6.06 -8.28 13.68
C MET A 1 4.92 -7.30 13.47
N VAL A 2 4.65 -6.40 14.42
CA VAL A 2 3.51 -5.45 14.38
C VAL A 2 4.00 -4.14 13.77
N GLY A 3 3.30 -3.62 12.76
CA GLY A 3 3.63 -2.32 12.17
C GLY A 3 3.16 -1.17 13.05
N ILE A 4 4.09 -0.35 13.52
CA ILE A 4 3.80 0.81 14.36
C ILE A 4 3.73 2.04 13.46
N ASN A 5 2.58 2.73 13.46
CA ASN A 5 2.52 4.07 12.89
C ASN A 5 3.22 5.06 13.85
N ALA A 6 4.22 5.77 13.37
CA ALA A 6 4.99 6.75 14.15
C ALA A 6 4.12 7.89 14.74
N LYS A 7 2.88 8.09 14.28
CA LYS A 7 2.01 9.18 14.74
C LYS A 7 0.91 8.77 15.74
N ASN A 8 0.49 7.50 15.77
CA ASN A 8 -0.55 7.01 16.68
C ASN A 8 -0.18 5.62 17.16
N LYS A 9 -0.21 5.40 18.48
CA LYS A 9 0.14 4.14 19.17
C LYS A 9 -0.88 3.00 18.93
N HIS A 10 -1.61 3.05 17.82
CA HIS A 10 -2.58 2.04 17.43
C HIS A 10 -1.85 0.87 16.76
N ILE A 11 -2.11 -0.34 17.23
CA ILE A 11 -1.68 -1.57 16.58
C ILE A 11 -2.44 -1.67 15.26
N LEU A 12 -1.73 -1.45 14.16
CA LEU A 12 -2.29 -1.60 12.83
C LEU A 12 -1.96 -2.99 12.32
N ASP A 13 -2.96 -3.60 11.69
CA ASP A 13 -2.74 -4.83 10.95
C ASP A 13 -1.68 -4.56 9.86
N ILE A 14 -0.70 -5.47 9.76
CA ILE A 14 0.42 -5.35 8.81
C ILE A 14 -0.06 -5.20 7.37
N LYS A 15 -1.27 -5.68 7.04
CA LYS A 15 -1.90 -5.51 5.72
C LYS A 15 -2.18 -4.06 5.33
N TYR A 16 -2.12 -3.11 6.27
CA TYR A 16 -2.27 -1.68 6.04
C TYR A 16 -0.93 -0.93 5.99
N ILE A 17 0.19 -1.63 6.14
CA ILE A 17 1.52 -1.05 6.11
C ILE A 17 2.13 -1.27 4.73
N CYS A 18 2.68 -0.19 4.17
CA CYS A 18 3.46 -0.24 2.96
C CYS A 18 4.78 -0.97 3.23
N PRO A 19 5.11 -2.04 2.50
CA PRO A 19 6.36 -2.77 2.68
C PRO A 19 7.58 -2.00 2.19
N VAL A 20 7.39 -0.95 1.37
CA VAL A 20 8.47 -0.13 0.80
C VAL A 20 8.88 0.98 1.76
N CYS A 21 7.92 1.82 2.20
CA CYS A 21 8.22 2.95 3.08
C CYS A 21 8.00 2.64 4.56
N THR A 22 7.46 1.47 4.90
CA THR A 22 7.15 1.02 6.28
C THR A 22 6.15 1.91 7.03
N LEU A 23 5.45 2.79 6.32
CA LEU A 23 4.37 3.64 6.82
C LEU A 23 3.01 3.07 6.43
N ILE A 24 1.92 3.61 6.97
CA ILE A 24 0.58 3.26 6.50
C ILE A 24 0.45 3.54 5.00
N LEU A 25 -0.21 2.63 4.29
CA LEU A 25 -0.53 2.78 2.88
C LEU A 25 -1.27 4.10 2.62
N ARG A 26 -0.65 4.97 1.81
CA ARG A 26 -1.25 6.19 1.27
C ARG A 26 -1.59 5.93 -0.20
N ASP A 27 -2.87 6.10 -0.52
CA ASP A 27 -3.42 5.76 -1.85
C ASP A 27 -3.01 4.32 -2.24
N PRO A 28 -3.51 3.30 -1.50
CA PRO A 28 -3.12 1.92 -1.68
C PRO A 28 -3.45 1.42 -3.09
N VAL A 29 -2.45 0.87 -3.74
CA VAL A 29 -2.58 0.16 -5.01
C VAL A 29 -2.12 -1.28 -4.83
N GLN A 30 -2.75 -2.19 -5.57
CA GLN A 30 -2.44 -3.62 -5.57
C GLN A 30 -2.02 -4.06 -6.97
N LEU A 31 -0.95 -4.86 -7.06
CA LEU A 31 -0.61 -5.56 -8.30
C LEU A 31 -1.54 -6.74 -8.47
N ASN A 32 -2.20 -6.85 -9.61
CA ASN A 32 -3.14 -7.94 -9.88
C ASN A 32 -2.41 -9.29 -9.93
N GLU A 33 -1.24 -9.34 -10.57
CA GLU A 33 -0.43 -10.56 -10.75
C GLU A 33 0.01 -11.22 -9.44
N CYS A 34 0.43 -10.44 -8.44
CA CYS A 34 1.01 -10.98 -7.20
C CYS A 34 0.24 -10.62 -5.92
N GLY A 35 -0.80 -9.79 -6.01
CA GLY A 35 -1.65 -9.38 -4.88
C GLY A 35 -0.99 -8.44 -3.85
N HIS A 36 0.28 -8.08 -4.06
CA HIS A 36 1.06 -7.23 -3.16
C HIS A 36 0.62 -5.76 -3.24
N ARG A 37 0.64 -5.09 -2.08
CA ARG A 37 0.13 -3.72 -1.92
C ARG A 37 1.23 -2.78 -1.48
N GLN A 38 1.21 -1.57 -2.04
CA GLN A 38 2.11 -0.48 -1.65
C GLN A 38 1.45 0.88 -1.96
N CYS A 39 2.08 1.97 -1.53
CA CYS A 39 1.59 3.32 -1.84
C CYS A 39 1.74 3.61 -3.33
N GLN A 40 0.82 4.39 -3.92
CA GLN A 40 0.96 4.87 -5.30
C GLN A 40 2.27 5.65 -5.51
N SER A 41 2.71 6.45 -4.54
CA SER A 41 3.99 7.16 -4.64
C SER A 41 5.21 6.26 -4.47
N CYS A 42 5.09 5.14 -3.75
CA CYS A 42 6.16 4.14 -3.65
C CYS A 42 6.26 3.27 -4.92
N PHE A 43 5.26 3.37 -5.79
CA PHE A 43 5.25 2.73 -7.11
C PHE A 43 6.08 3.49 -8.14
N ASP A 44 6.16 4.83 -8.01
CA ASP A 44 6.85 5.78 -8.90
C ASP A 44 6.92 5.33 -10.39
N ALA A 45 5.74 5.03 -10.94
CA ALA A 45 5.58 4.42 -12.26
C ALA A 45 5.16 5.43 -13.34
N GLU A 46 5.42 6.73 -13.16
CA GLU A 46 4.89 7.74 -14.08
C GLU A 46 5.38 7.56 -15.52
N HIS A 47 6.49 6.84 -15.73
CA HIS A 47 7.08 6.65 -17.06
C HIS A 47 7.44 5.19 -17.41
N GLU A 48 7.10 4.22 -16.57
CA GLU A 48 7.40 2.79 -16.82
C GLU A 48 6.18 2.02 -17.34
N ILE A 49 6.39 1.27 -18.44
CA ILE A 49 5.38 0.37 -19.03
C ILE A 49 5.30 -0.94 -18.24
N ILE A 50 6.44 -1.39 -17.72
CA ILE A 50 6.60 -2.61 -16.94
C ILE A 50 6.97 -2.21 -15.52
N ILE A 51 6.23 -2.73 -14.56
CA ILE A 51 6.42 -2.47 -13.15
C ILE A 51 6.90 -3.74 -12.46
N LYS A 52 7.93 -3.59 -11.62
CA LYS A 52 8.46 -4.68 -10.79
C LYS A 52 7.93 -4.57 -9.37
N CYS A 53 7.31 -5.64 -8.88
CA CYS A 53 6.93 -5.75 -7.49
C CYS A 53 8.17 -5.73 -6.60
N ARG A 54 8.28 -4.77 -5.66
CA ARG A 54 9.43 -4.72 -4.75
C ARG A 54 9.46 -5.84 -3.70
N GLN A 55 8.36 -6.56 -3.51
CA GLN A 55 8.27 -7.66 -2.54
C GLN A 55 8.66 -9.02 -3.14
N CYS A 56 8.26 -9.30 -4.37
CA CYS A 56 8.45 -10.62 -5.00
C CYS A 56 9.10 -10.58 -6.39
N GLN A 57 9.43 -9.39 -6.88
CA GLN A 57 10.07 -9.14 -8.18
C GLN A 57 9.25 -9.54 -9.42
N SER A 58 7.98 -9.93 -9.26
CA SER A 58 7.08 -10.17 -10.38
C SER A 58 6.92 -8.91 -11.24
N GLU A 59 6.94 -9.11 -12.55
CA GLU A 59 6.71 -8.07 -13.54
C GLU A 59 5.21 -8.00 -13.88
N THR A 60 4.70 -6.78 -14.01
CA THR A 60 3.30 -6.53 -14.37
C THR A 60 3.21 -5.21 -15.12
N SER A 61 2.13 -4.98 -15.86
CA SER A 61 1.97 -3.72 -16.59
C SER A 61 1.22 -2.69 -15.73
N ARG A 62 1.29 -1.41 -16.13
CA ARG A 62 0.53 -0.34 -15.47
C ARG A 62 -0.99 -0.54 -15.52
N THR A 63 -1.52 -1.26 -16.51
CA THR A 63 -2.96 -1.55 -16.59
C THR A 63 -3.41 -2.59 -15.58
N GLU A 64 -2.46 -3.36 -15.02
CA GLU A 64 -2.70 -4.44 -14.06
C GLU A 64 -2.53 -4.00 -12.60
N ILE A 65 -2.74 -2.70 -12.33
CA ILE A 65 -2.78 -2.16 -10.97
C ILE A 65 -4.21 -1.78 -10.60
N THR A 66 -4.62 -2.18 -9.40
CA THR A 66 -5.94 -1.85 -8.86
C THR A 66 -5.81 -0.84 -7.73
N TYR A 67 -6.55 0.27 -7.83
CA TYR A 67 -6.71 1.25 -6.74
C TYR A 67 -7.68 0.72 -5.69
N LEU A 68 -7.23 0.60 -4.44
CA LEU A 68 -8.00 -0.03 -3.37
C LEU A 68 -8.79 1.01 -2.57
N PHE A 69 -9.87 1.53 -3.15
CA PHE A 69 -10.74 2.54 -2.51
C PHE A 69 -11.25 2.12 -1.12
N LEU A 70 -11.76 0.89 -0.98
CA LEU A 70 -12.25 0.37 0.30
C LEU A 70 -11.14 0.23 1.36
N VAL A 71 -9.89 -0.02 0.95
CA VAL A 71 -8.76 -0.06 1.88
C VAL A 71 -8.42 1.34 2.37
N LYS A 72 -8.48 2.33 1.48
CA LYS A 72 -8.31 3.76 1.84
C LYS A 72 -9.36 4.21 2.85
N GLU A 73 -10.64 3.86 2.64
CA GLU A 73 -11.73 4.18 3.58
C GLU A 73 -11.53 3.52 4.94
N LYS A 74 -11.17 2.22 4.97
CA LYS A 74 -10.89 1.53 6.24
C LYS A 74 -9.71 2.14 6.99
N ILE A 75 -8.64 2.48 6.29
CA ILE A 75 -7.49 3.17 6.88
C ILE A 75 -7.94 4.49 7.50
N TYR A 76 -8.74 5.28 6.77
CA TYR A 76 -9.28 6.56 7.27
C TYR A 76 -10.07 6.37 8.56
N LEU A 77 -11.01 5.43 8.61
CA LEU A 77 -11.79 5.14 9.83
C LEU A 77 -10.90 4.83 11.04
N ILE A 78 -9.84 4.03 10.86
CA ILE A 78 -8.87 3.73 11.93
C ILE A 78 -8.20 5.01 12.47
N TYR A 79 -7.94 6.00 11.61
CA TYR A 79 -7.37 7.28 12.02
C TYR A 79 -8.38 8.21 12.69
N VAL A 80 -9.64 8.25 12.22
CA VAL A 80 -10.64 9.21 12.70
C VAL A 80 -11.29 8.75 14.00
N ASP A 81 -11.46 7.45 14.22
CA ASP A 81 -11.98 6.90 15.48
C ASP A 81 -10.96 7.04 16.64
N SER A 82 -9.76 7.57 16.38
CA SER A 82 -8.74 7.91 17.39
C SER A 82 -8.71 9.40 17.78
N ALA A 83 -9.63 10.22 17.28
CA ALA A 83 -9.71 11.67 17.53
C ALA A 83 -10.79 12.05 18.56
#